data_AF-A0A8B5X691-F1
#
_entry.id   AF-A0A8B5X691-F1
#
_cell.length_a   1.000
_cell.length_b   1.000
_cell.length_c   1.000
_cell.angle_alpha   90.00
_cell.angle_beta   90.00
_cell.angle_gamma   90.00
#
_symmetry.space_group_name_H-M   'P 1'
#
loop_
_entity.id
_entity.type
_entity.pdbx_description
1 polymer ?
#
loop_
_entity_poly.entity_id
_entity_poly.type
_entity_poly.pdbx_seq_one_letter_code
_entity_poly.pdbx_strand_id
1 'polypeptide(L)' 'MIRFLPCGEFVNESERLAIERLRSKLQSTGDCWILLSNLNHSSHPTARSDEIDGVAIGPPGVYVIEIK' A
#
# COMPACT_ATOMS: atom_id res chain seq x y z
N MET A 1 7.99 -7.84 11.40
CA MET A 1 8.88 -6.92 10.64
C MET A 1 8.08 -6.29 9.52
N ILE A 2 8.13 -4.96 9.31
CA ILE A 2 7.38 -4.30 8.22
C ILE A 2 8.34 -3.68 7.20
N ARG A 3 8.21 -4.08 5.93
CA ARG A 3 8.92 -3.46 4.80
C ARG A 3 7.96 -2.55 4.05
N PHE A 4 8.11 -1.25 4.23
CA PHE A 4 7.33 -0.25 3.49
C PHE A 4 8.07 0.16 2.21
N LEU A 5 7.37 0.17 1.08
CA LEU A 5 7.88 0.53 -0.24
C LEU A 5 6.91 1.53 -0.90
N PRO A 6 7.24 2.82 -0.95
CA PRO A 6 6.46 3.78 -1.72
C PRO A 6 6.64 3.50 -3.22
N CYS A 7 5.54 3.38 -3.96
CA CYS A 7 5.52 3.19 -5.42
C CYS A 7 5.09 4.46 -6.18
N GLY A 8 4.69 5.50 -5.44
CA GLY A 8 4.34 6.82 -5.91
C GLY A 8 4.39 7.82 -4.75
N GLU A 9 4.10 9.09 -5.05
CA GLU A 9 3.94 10.11 -4.01
C GLU A 9 2.52 10.07 -3.46
N PHE A 10 2.36 10.39 -2.18
CA PHE A 10 1.03 10.63 -1.62
C PHE A 10 0.43 11.88 -2.25
N VAL A 11 -0.71 11.73 -2.93
CA VAL A 11 -1.39 12.85 -3.57
C VAL A 11 -2.30 13.61 -2.61
N ASN A 12 -2.63 13.02 -1.46
CA ASN A 12 -3.42 13.64 -0.40
C ASN A 12 -2.97 13.24 1.01
N GLU A 13 -3.46 13.95 2.03
CA GLU A 13 -3.11 13.66 3.42
C GLU A 13 -3.78 12.38 3.95
N SER A 14 -4.95 12.00 3.42
CA SER A 14 -5.65 10.78 3.83
C SER A 14 -4.81 9.53 3.52
N GLU A 15 -4.14 9.47 2.37
CA GLU A 15 -3.20 8.41 2.00
C GLU A 15 -2.04 8.30 2.98
N ARG A 16 -1.36 9.41 3.25
CA ARG A 16 -0.24 9.45 4.21
C ARG A 16 -0.68 8.92 5.58
N LEU A 17 -1.80 9.43 6.09
CA LEU A 17 -2.33 9.04 7.40
C LEU A 17 -2.78 7.57 7.44
N ALA A 18 -3.41 7.07 6.37
CA ALA A 18 -3.86 5.70 6.28
C ALA A 18 -2.67 4.72 6.27
N ILE A 19 -1.62 5.00 5.50
CA ILE A 19 -0.41 4.18 5.45
C ILE A 19 0.34 4.19 6.80
N GLU A 20 0.46 5.35 7.45
CA GLU A 20 1.05 5.43 8.80
C GLU A 20 0.26 4.60 9.83
N ARG A 21 -1.06 4.68 9.80
CA ARG A 21 -1.95 3.90 10.67
C ARG A 21 -1.86 2.40 10.39
N LEU A 22 -1.86 2.01 9.11
CA LEU A 22 -1.71 0.61 8.69
C LEU A 22 -0.36 0.05 9.14
N ARG A 23 0.74 0.76 8.88
CA ARG A 23 2.08 0.36 9.32
C ARG A 23 2.13 0.14 10.83
N SER A 24 1.56 1.06 11.61
CA SER A 24 1.52 0.95 13.07
C SER A 24 0.73 -0.28 13.54
N LYS A 25 -0.43 -0.55 12.93
CA LYS A 25 -1.26 -1.72 13.25
C LYS A 25 -0.61 -3.04 12.84
N LEU A 26 0.00 -3.10 11.66
CA LEU A 26 0.67 -4.31 11.19
C LEU A 26 1.92 -4.60 12.04
N GLN A 27 2.63 -3.55 12.48
CA GLN A 27 3.78 -3.71 13.37
C GLN A 27 3.40 -4.37 14.70
N SER A 28 2.21 -4.10 15.25
CA SER A 28 1.75 -4.75 16.49
C SER A 28 1.39 -6.22 16.34
N THR A 29 1.26 -6.74 15.10
CA THR A 29 0.99 -8.17 14.87
C THR A 29 2.23 -9.05 15.09
N GLY A 30 3.44 -8.48 15.05
CA GLY A 30 4.70 -9.24 15.10
C GLY A 30 5.08 -9.94 13.79
N ASP A 31 4.14 -10.11 12.87
CA ASP A 31 4.34 -10.79 11.58
C ASP A 31 5.20 -10.01 10.59
N CYS A 32 5.60 -10.69 9.53
CA CYS A 32 6.30 -10.09 8.39
C CYS A 32 5.31 -9.57 7.35
N TRP A 33 5.35 -8.26 7.09
CA TRP A 33 4.51 -7.62 6.09
C TRP A 33 5.32 -6.79 5.10
N ILE A 34 4.86 -6.77 3.85
CA ILE A 34 5.24 -5.79 2.84
C ILE A 34 4.06 -4.85 2.64
N LEU A 35 4.30 -3.55 2.71
CA LEU A 35 3.31 -2.51 2.46
C LEU A 35 3.77 -1.67 1.28
N LEU A 36 2.97 -1.63 0.22
CA LEU A 36 3.15 -0.79 -0.95
C LEU A 36 2.15 0.38 -0.87
N SER A 37 2.52 1.57 -1.30
CA SER A 37 1.60 2.70 -1.47
C SER A 37 1.65 3.28 -2.88
N ASN A 38 0.53 3.79 -3.37
CA ASN A 38 0.39 4.47 -4.66
C ASN A 38 1.00 3.64 -5.81
N LEU A 39 0.60 2.37 -5.91
CA LEU A 39 1.10 1.45 -6.92
C LEU A 39 0.43 1.73 -8.26
N ASN A 40 1.21 2.25 -9.20
CA ASN A 40 0.79 2.34 -10.60
C ASN A 40 0.55 0.94 -11.18
N HIS A 41 -0.70 0.66 -11.54
CA HIS A 41 -1.12 -0.57 -12.15
C HIS A 41 -1.74 -0.31 -13.54
N SER A 42 -1.18 -0.96 -14.55
CA SER A 42 -1.71 -0.96 -15.92
C SER A 42 -1.70 -2.36 -16.49
N SER A 43 -2.75 -2.72 -17.23
CA SER A 43 -2.83 -4.01 -17.93
C SER A 43 -1.92 -4.08 -19.17
N HIS A 44 -1.52 -2.92 -19.71
CA HIS A 44 -0.58 -2.81 -20.82
C HIS A 44 0.40 -1.65 -20.63
N PRO A 45 1.69 -1.80 -21.01
CA PRO A 45 2.70 -0.76 -20.81
C PRO A 45 2.36 0.61 -21.44
N THR A 46 1.50 0.63 -22.46
CA THR A 46 1.09 1.84 -23.19
C THR A 46 -0.28 2.37 -22.76
N ALA A 47 -1.00 1.66 -21.90
CA ALA A 47 -2.30 2.10 -21.40
C ALA A 47 -2.11 3.03 -20.19
N ARG A 48 -3.05 3.98 -20.03
CA ARG A 48 -3.10 4.84 -18.84
C ARG A 48 -3.17 3.94 -17.60
N SER A 49 -2.22 4.15 -16.69
CA SER A 49 -2.22 3.45 -15.41
C SER A 49 -3.34 3.97 -14.53
N ASP A 50 -4.04 3.05 -13.89
CA ASP A 50 -4.78 3.35 -12.68
C ASP A 50 -3.82 3.23 -11.49
N GLU A 51 -4.19 3.82 -10.36
CA GLU A 51 -3.42 3.73 -9.12
C GLU A 51 -4.14 2.82 -8.12
N ILE A 52 -3.38 2.00 -7.41
CA ILE A 52 -3.83 1.32 -6.21
C ILE A 52 -3.21 2.03 -5.01
N ASP A 53 -4.04 2.66 -4.18
CA ASP A 53 -3.57 3.51 -3.08
C ASP A 53 -2.70 2.75 -2.06
N GLY A 54 -3.04 1.48 -1.78
CA GLY A 54 -2.24 0.61 -0.92
C GLY A 54 -2.36 -0.88 -1.18
N VAL A 55 -1.25 -1.61 -1.00
CA VAL A 55 -1.23 -3.08 -1.02
C VAL A 55 -0.49 -3.59 0.21
N ALA A 56 -1.15 -4.44 1.02
CA ALA A 56 -0.53 -5.11 2.15
C ALA A 56 -0.40 -6.62 1.86
N ILE A 57 0.81 -7.15 1.98
CA ILE A 57 1.14 -8.56 1.74
C ILE A 57 1.70 -9.15 3.02
N GLY A 58 1.06 -10.20 3.54
CA GLY A 58 1.47 -10.87 4.78
C GLY A 58 0.96 -12.30 4.86
N PRO A 59 1.13 -12.98 6.02
CA PRO A 59 0.75 -14.38 6.19
C PRO A 59 -0.72 -14.70 5.86
N PRO A 60 -1.70 -13.81 6.16
CA PRO A 60 -3.09 -14.04 5.79
C PRO A 60 -3.38 -13.92 4.28
N GLY A 61 -2.48 -13.31 3.50
CA GLY A 61 -2.65 -13.09 2.06
C GLY A 61 -2.34 -11.66 1.62
N VAL A 62 -3.01 -11.23 0.55
CA VAL A 62 -2.86 -9.93 -0.09
C VAL A 62 -4.13 -9.11 0.07
N TYR A 63 -3.98 -7.86 0.51
CA TYR A 63 -5.06 -6.90 0.66
C TYR A 63 -4.80 -5.72 -0.27
N VAL A 64 -5.79 -5.42 -1.12
CA VAL A 64 -5.84 -4.21 -1.95
C VAL A 64 -6.70 -3.19 -1.21
N ILE A 65 -6.18 -1.98 -1.02
CA ILE A 65 -6.76 -0.97 -0.15
C ILE A 65 -6.97 0.30 -0.98
N GLU A 66 -8.22 0.69 -1.08
CA GLU A 66 -8.65 2.00 -1.58
C GLU A 66 -8.80 2.95 -0.38
N ILE A 67 -8.20 4.13 -0.45
CA ILE A 67 -8.19 5.15 0.59
C ILE A 67 -9.15 6.28 0.16
N LYS A 68 -9.99 6.74 1.10
CA LYS A 68 -10.98 7.79 0.88
C LYS A 68 -10.71 8.98 1.78
#